data_AF-A0A358CZD7-F1
#
_entry.id   AF-A0A358CZD7-F1
#
_cell.length_a   1.000
_cell.length_b   1.000
_cell.length_c   1.000
_cell.angle_alpha   90.00
_cell.angle_beta   90.00
_cell.angle_gamma   90.00
#
_symmetry.space_group_name_H-M   'P 1'
#
loop_
_entity.id
_entity.type
_entity.pdbx_description
1 polymer ?
#
loop_
_entity_poly.entity_id
_entity_poly.type
_entity_poly.pdbx_seq_one_letter_code
_entity_poly.pdbx_strand_id
1 'polypeptide(L)' 'NAVAAAASAACNPIDDKRGTVEYRKQVAGVLAKRAVVIAIERAEQRNGSN' A
#
# COMPACT_ATOMS: atom_id res chain seq x y z
N ASN A 1 9.27 -0.52 6.90
CA ASN A 1 7.90 -0.09 6.50
C ASN A 1 6.87 -1.10 6.98
N ALA A 2 6.35 -0.92 8.20
CA ALA A 2 5.41 -1.86 8.82
C ALA A 2 4.12 -2.07 7.99
N VAL A 3 3.54 -0.99 7.47
CA VAL A 3 2.32 -1.04 6.64
C VAL A 3 2.51 -1.87 5.37
N ALA A 4 3.63 -1.69 4.67
CA ALA A 4 3.88 -2.41 3.43
C ALA A 4 3.99 -3.92 3.68
N ALA A 5 4.74 -4.32 4.73
CA ALA A 5 4.89 -5.72 5.11
C ALA A 5 3.54 -6.34 5.54
N ALA A 6 2.75 -5.62 6.35
CA ALA A 6 1.43 -6.08 6.77
C ALA A 6 0.48 -6.27 5.58
N ALA A 7 0.44 -5.33 4.64
CA ALA A 7 -0.39 -5.42 3.45
C ALA A 7 0.04 -6.57 2.52
N SER A 8 1.34 -6.76 2.31
CA SER A 8 1.88 -7.87 1.52
C SER A 8 1.64 -9.23 2.16
N ALA A 9 1.66 -9.32 3.50
CA ALA A 9 1.41 -10.56 4.23
C ALA A 9 -0.09 -10.92 4.32
N ALA A 10 -0.96 -9.92 4.40
CA ALA A 10 -2.40 -10.12 4.53
C ALA A 10 -3.09 -10.51 3.21
N CYS A 11 -2.48 -10.22 2.05
CA CYS A 11 -3.10 -10.49 0.75
C CYS A 11 -2.77 -11.89 0.20
N ASN A 12 -3.75 -12.48 -0.49
CA ASN A 12 -3.63 -13.81 -1.12
C ASN A 12 -3.98 -13.75 -2.62
N PRO A 13 -3.10 -13.16 -3.47
CA PRO A 13 -3.38 -13.01 -4.90
C PRO A 13 -3.18 -14.33 -5.67
N ILE A 14 -3.85 -14.45 -6.82
CA ILE A 14 -3.63 -15.54 -7.79
C ILE A 14 -2.37 -15.26 -8.64
N ASP A 15 -1.96 -16.22 -9.47
CA ASP A 15 -1.01 -16.03 -10.59
C ASP A 15 -1.77 -15.99 -11.92
N ASP A 16 -1.48 -15.01 -12.78
CA ASP A 16 -2.13 -14.85 -14.08
C ASP A 16 -1.32 -13.91 -14.99
N LYS A 17 -1.84 -13.61 -16.19
CA LYS A 17 -1.19 -12.73 -17.18
C LYS A 17 -0.90 -11.30 -16.69
N ARG A 18 -1.48 -10.86 -15.58
CA ARG A 18 -1.24 -9.55 -14.96
C ARG A 18 -0.07 -9.59 -13.96
N GLY A 19 0.57 -10.74 -13.75
CA GLY A 19 1.78 -10.91 -12.96
C GLY A 19 1.73 -12.10 -11.98
N THR A 20 2.87 -12.44 -11.38
CA THR A 20 2.96 -13.54 -10.41
C THR A 20 2.42 -13.15 -9.03
N VAL A 21 2.23 -14.16 -8.16
CA VAL A 21 1.84 -13.96 -6.75
C VAL A 21 2.85 -13.06 -6.04
N GLU A 22 4.15 -13.28 -6.25
CA GLU A 22 5.24 -12.51 -5.65
C GLU A 22 5.19 -11.05 -6.07
N TYR A 23 5.05 -10.82 -7.38
CA TYR A 23 4.93 -9.46 -7.92
C TYR A 23 3.72 -8.74 -7.32
N ARG A 24 2.57 -9.41 -7.24
CA ARG A 24 1.35 -8.82 -6.66
C ARG A 24 1.47 -8.55 -5.16
N LYS A 25 2.12 -9.42 -4.39
CA LYS A 25 2.43 -9.19 -2.97
C LYS A 25 3.32 -7.96 -2.80
N GLN A 26 4.33 -7.79 -3.65
CA GLN A 26 5.17 -6.60 -3.64
C GLN A 26 4.37 -5.32 -3.96
N VAL A 27 3.58 -5.34 -5.03
CA VAL A 27 2.76 -4.19 -5.45
C VAL A 27 1.75 -3.79 -4.37
N ALA A 28 1.13 -4.75 -3.68
CA ALA A 28 0.21 -4.48 -2.57
C ALA A 28 0.89 -3.65 -1.46
N GLY A 29 2.12 -4.01 -1.08
CA GLY A 29 2.90 -3.27 -0.10
C GLY A 29 3.26 -1.85 -0.57
N VAL A 30 3.61 -1.69 -1.86
CA VAL A 30 3.92 -0.37 -2.45
C VAL A 30 2.70 0.53 -2.45
N LEU A 31 1.54 0.03 -2.90
CA LEU A 31 0.30 0.80 -2.95
C LEU A 31 -0.18 1.19 -1.55
N ALA A 32 -0.09 0.28 -0.57
CA ALA A 32 -0.44 0.57 0.81
C ALA A 32 0.42 1.71 1.39
N LYS A 33 1.75 1.67 1.15
CA LYS A 33 2.64 2.76 1.56
C LYS A 33 2.23 4.10 0.93
N ARG A 34 1.98 4.12 -0.39
CA ARG A 34 1.58 5.35 -1.11
C ARG A 34 0.26 5.90 -0.59
N ALA A 35 -0.73 5.04 -0.34
CA ALA A 35 -2.01 5.44 0.19
C ALA A 35 -1.90 6.08 1.58
N VAL A 36 -1.05 5.52 2.47
CA VAL A 36 -0.81 6.09 3.80
C VAL A 36 -0.17 7.47 3.73
N VAL A 37 0.82 7.67 2.84
CA VAL A 37 1.45 8.99 2.67
C VAL A 37 0.41 10.03 2.23
N ILE A 38 -0.41 9.71 1.22
CA ILE A 38 -1.48 10.60 0.75
C ILE A 38 -2.52 10.86 1.85
N ALA A 39 -2.83 9.87 2.68
CA ALA A 39 -3.77 10.02 3.79
C ALA A 39 -3.22 10.96 4.87
N ILE A 40 -1.92 10.89 5.18
CA ILE A 40 -1.25 11.81 6.10
C ILE A 40 -1.30 13.24 5.55
N GLU A 41 -0.89 13.45 4.31
CA GLU A 41 -0.92 14.77 3.65
C GLU A 41 -2.33 15.40 3.72
N ARG A 42 -3.37 14.60 3.46
CA ARG A 42 -4.76 15.06 3.55
C ARG A 42 -5.21 15.35 4.98
N ALA A 43 -4.75 14.56 5.95
CA ALA A 43 -5.07 14.77 7.36
C ALA A 43 -4.42 16.06 7.88
N GLU A 44 -3.17 16.33 7.49
CA GLU A 44 -2.45 17.56 7.81
C GLU A 44 -3.15 18.80 7.21
N GLN A 45 -3.56 18.73 5.94
CA GLN A 45 -4.35 19.80 5.30
C GLN A 45 -5.69 20.04 6.01
N ARG A 46 -6.39 18.98 6.43
CA ARG A 46 -7.68 19.08 7.12
C ARG A 46 -7.57 19.66 8.53
N ASN A 47 -6.45 19.44 9.20
CA ASN A 47 -6.20 19.94 10.55
C ASN A 47 -5.70 21.41 10.57
N GLY A 48 -5.70 22.10 9.42
CA GLY A 48 -5.28 23.50 9.32
C GLY A 48 -3.77 23.71 9.56
N SER A 49 -2.98 22.65 9.47
CA SER A 49 -1.53 22.71 9.57
C SER A 49 -0.94 23.04 8.19
N ASN A 50 -1.21 24.26 7.70
CA ASN A 50 -0.49 24.85 6.58
C ASN A 50 -0.56 26.38 6.65
#